data_AF-X0H5K4-F1
#
_entry.id   AF-X0H5K4-F1
#
_cell.length_a   1.000
_cell.length_b   1.000
_cell.length_c   1.000
_cell.angle_alpha   90.00
_cell.angle_beta   90.00
_cell.angle_gamma   90.00
#
_symmetry.space_group_name_H-M   'P 1'
#
loop_
_entity.id
_entity.type
_entity.pdbx_description
1 polymer ?
#
loop_
_entity_poly.entity_id
_entity_poly.type
_entity_poly.pdbx_seq_one_letter_code
_entity_poly.pdbx_strand_id
1 'polypeptide(L)'
;MQTKAFLTTLLAALPAAQAFKFTGPDPSEPIDVSKEVTITWEGDIPDSLSRKFDFSWYCEPDDRNKLSSDISQLVADIYLSDHKYKFRFQNSKSMLEPFADKIATKKVFSFQAVFTDEKQDDLQLQYWSQNYTIVGLDKKEDENSEADL
;
A
#
# COMPACT_ATOMS: atom_id res chain seq x y z
N MET A 1 -54.04 -1.16 -40.34
CA MET A 1 -52.60 -1.34 -40.05
C MET A 1 -52.34 -0.84 -38.63
N GLN A 2 -51.94 -1.73 -37.72
CA GLN A 2 -51.49 -1.37 -36.37
C GLN A 2 -49.97 -1.58 -36.31
N THR A 3 -49.22 -0.49 -36.20
CA THR A 3 -47.77 -0.53 -35.97
C THR A 3 -47.50 -0.70 -34.48
N LYS A 4 -47.01 -1.88 -34.08
CA LYS A 4 -46.47 -2.11 -32.73
C LYS A 4 -45.09 -1.48 -32.66
N ALA A 5 -44.96 -0.41 -31.88
CA ALA A 5 -43.66 0.13 -31.49
C ALA A 5 -43.04 -0.82 -30.45
N PHE A 6 -41.97 -1.49 -30.83
CA PHE A 6 -41.10 -2.21 -29.89
C PHE A 6 -40.26 -1.16 -29.15
N LEU A 7 -40.60 -0.91 -27.88
CA LEU A 7 -39.71 -0.23 -26.95
C LEU A 7 -38.58 -1.19 -26.60
N THR A 8 -37.45 -1.06 -27.29
CA THR A 8 -36.17 -1.59 -26.82
C THR A 8 -35.76 -0.78 -25.60
N THR A 9 -36.07 -1.30 -24.41
CA THR A 9 -35.50 -0.83 -23.16
C THR A 9 -33.98 -1.03 -23.22
N LEU A 10 -33.25 0.05 -23.49
CA LEU A 10 -31.81 0.11 -23.36
C LEU A 10 -31.50 -0.04 -21.86
N LEU A 11 -31.11 -1.25 -21.45
CA LEU A 11 -30.63 -1.52 -20.12
C LEU A 11 -29.33 -0.72 -19.96
N ALA A 12 -29.42 0.44 -19.31
CA ALA A 12 -28.24 1.22 -18.98
C ALA A 12 -27.32 0.32 -18.15
N ALA A 13 -26.16 -0.03 -18.70
CA ALA A 13 -25.10 -0.68 -17.96
C ALA A 13 -24.60 0.33 -16.91
N LEU A 14 -25.22 0.33 -15.73
CA LEU A 14 -24.64 0.97 -14.57
C LEU A 14 -23.24 0.35 -14.38
N PRO A 15 -22.16 1.14 -14.34
CA PRO A 15 -20.87 0.58 -13.95
C PRO A 15 -21.08 0.03 -12.54
N ALA A 16 -20.99 -1.30 -12.40
CA ALA A 16 -20.86 -1.89 -11.08
C ALA A 16 -19.62 -1.26 -10.47
N ALA A 17 -19.78 -0.42 -9.44
CA ALA A 17 -18.66 0.13 -8.70
C ALA A 17 -17.79 -1.07 -8.30
N GLN A 18 -16.57 -1.14 -8.83
CA GLN A 18 -15.68 -2.24 -8.54
C GLN A 18 -15.40 -2.21 -7.03
N ALA A 19 -15.49 -3.34 -6.35
CA ALA A 19 -15.15 -3.41 -4.93
C ALA A 19 -13.71 -2.96 -4.72
N PHE A 20 -13.45 -2.25 -3.63
CA PHE A 20 -12.12 -1.74 -3.32
C PHE A 20 -11.07 -2.84 -3.34
N LYS A 21 -9.95 -2.52 -3.99
CA LYS A 21 -8.78 -3.38 -4.08
C LYS A 21 -7.54 -2.54 -3.78
N PHE A 22 -6.86 -2.89 -2.70
CA PHE A 22 -5.56 -2.32 -2.37
C PHE A 22 -4.47 -3.04 -3.17
N THR A 23 -4.06 -2.47 -4.30
CA THR A 23 -3.07 -3.08 -5.19
C THR A 23 -1.65 -2.93 -4.64
N GLY A 24 -1.34 -1.80 -3.98
CA GLY A 24 -0.02 -1.55 -3.39
C GLY A 24 1.04 -1.17 -4.43
N PRO A 25 2.34 -1.38 -4.11
CA PRO A 25 3.45 -1.30 -5.06
C PRO A 25 3.36 -2.34 -6.19
N ASP A 26 4.16 -2.16 -7.25
CA ASP A 26 4.34 -3.20 -8.27
C ASP A 26 4.99 -4.45 -7.66
N PRO A 27 4.33 -5.62 -7.65
CA PRO A 27 4.87 -6.83 -7.05
C PRO A 27 5.98 -7.51 -7.88
N SER A 28 6.21 -7.05 -9.12
CA SER A 28 7.24 -7.59 -10.01
C SER A 28 8.64 -7.03 -9.71
N GLU A 29 8.74 -5.92 -9.00
CA GLU A 29 10.00 -5.26 -8.67
C GLU A 29 10.27 -5.27 -7.15
N PRO A 30 11.52 -5.48 -6.73
CA PRO A 30 11.91 -5.22 -5.34
C PRO A 30 11.74 -3.74 -4.99
N ILE A 31 11.35 -3.46 -3.76
CA ILE A 31 11.20 -2.10 -3.27
C ILE A 31 12.52 -1.59 -2.72
N ASP A 32 13.07 -0.56 -3.34
CA ASP A 32 14.30 0.10 -2.90
C ASP A 32 13.97 1.20 -1.86
N VAL A 33 14.43 1.03 -0.61
CA VAL A 33 14.13 1.99 0.47
C VAL A 33 14.73 3.37 0.27
N SER A 34 15.73 3.50 -0.60
CA SER A 34 16.33 4.80 -0.94
C SER A 34 15.46 5.61 -1.91
N LYS A 35 14.47 4.96 -2.54
CA LYS A 35 13.59 5.55 -3.54
C LYS A 35 12.20 5.78 -3.00
N GLU A 36 11.45 6.60 -3.73
CA GLU A 36 10.03 6.76 -3.53
C GLU A 36 9.28 5.58 -4.17
N VAL A 37 8.29 5.05 -3.45
CA VAL A 37 7.46 3.92 -3.85
C VAL A 37 6.08 4.44 -4.19
N THR A 38 5.54 4.05 -5.33
CA THR A 38 4.15 4.35 -5.67
C THR A 38 3.27 3.23 -5.16
N ILE A 39 2.32 3.59 -4.29
CA ILE A 39 1.28 2.71 -3.74
C ILE A 39 0.01 3.01 -4.52
N THR A 40 -0.72 1.99 -4.96
CA THR A 40 -1.95 2.17 -5.76
C THR A 40 -3.15 1.45 -5.16
N TRP A 41 -4.35 1.87 -5.58
CA TRP A 41 -5.60 1.19 -5.28
C TRP A 41 -6.67 1.53 -6.31
N GLU A 42 -7.67 0.64 -6.39
CA GLU A 42 -8.78 0.74 -7.33
C GLU A 42 -10.10 0.41 -6.63
N GLY A 43 -11.21 0.73 -7.29
CA GLY A 43 -12.54 0.44 -6.81
C GLY A 43 -13.03 1.39 -5.73
N ASP A 44 -14.07 0.96 -5.01
CA ASP A 44 -14.84 1.77 -4.10
C ASP A 44 -15.20 1.01 -2.82
N ILE A 45 -15.42 1.74 -1.73
CA ILE A 45 -15.84 1.19 -0.43
C ILE A 45 -17.31 1.53 -0.14
N PRO A 46 -17.97 0.90 0.84
CA PRO A 46 -19.30 1.30 1.29
C PRO A 46 -19.39 2.76 1.74
N ASP A 47 -20.51 3.44 1.46
CA ASP A 47 -20.75 4.85 1.80
C ASP A 47 -20.73 5.17 3.30
N SER A 48 -20.85 4.16 4.16
CA SER A 48 -20.76 4.33 5.60
C SER A 48 -19.35 4.62 6.10
N LEU A 49 -18.33 4.28 5.31
CA LEU A 49 -16.92 4.43 5.71
C LEU A 49 -16.36 5.78 5.27
N SER A 50 -15.39 6.28 6.04
CA SER A 50 -14.62 7.46 5.63
C SER A 50 -13.95 7.19 4.28
N ARG A 51 -13.98 8.17 3.38
CA ARG A 51 -13.20 8.12 2.13
C ARG A 51 -11.72 8.45 2.36
N LYS A 52 -11.36 8.82 3.59
CA LYS A 52 -9.98 8.83 4.08
C LYS A 52 -9.65 7.46 4.67
N PHE A 53 -8.40 7.04 4.53
CA PHE A 53 -7.92 5.82 5.18
C PHE A 53 -6.53 5.99 5.78
N ASP A 54 -6.28 5.18 6.81
CA ASP A 54 -4.98 5.04 7.44
C ASP A 54 -4.13 4.05 6.63
N PHE A 55 -2.84 4.35 6.55
CA PHE A 55 -1.86 3.60 5.81
C PHE A 55 -0.72 3.15 6.72
N SER A 56 -0.38 1.88 6.66
CA SER A 56 0.68 1.27 7.48
C SER A 56 1.51 0.29 6.67
N TRP A 57 2.74 0.08 7.11
CA TRP A 57 3.58 -1.03 6.62
C TRP A 57 3.91 -2.01 7.74
N TYR A 58 4.10 -3.26 7.36
CA TYR A 58 4.42 -4.38 8.25
C TYR A 58 5.54 -5.24 7.66
N CYS A 59 6.44 -5.72 8.52
CA CYS A 59 7.53 -6.62 8.15
C CYS A 59 7.73 -7.67 9.24
N GLU A 60 7.80 -8.93 8.85
CA GLU A 60 8.12 -10.06 9.73
C GLU A 60 9.38 -10.78 9.20
N PRO A 61 10.59 -10.24 9.47
CA PRO A 61 11.83 -10.83 8.93
C PRO A 61 12.12 -12.25 9.44
N ASP A 62 11.64 -12.56 10.65
CA ASP A 62 11.66 -13.87 11.27
C ASP A 62 10.58 -14.02 12.35
N ASP A 63 10.41 -15.23 12.87
CA ASP A 63 9.36 -15.61 13.83
C ASP A 63 9.44 -14.87 15.18
N ARG A 64 10.50 -14.10 15.45
CA ARG A 64 10.72 -13.39 16.72
C ARG A 64 10.53 -11.89 16.59
N ASN A 65 10.52 -11.35 15.37
CA ASN A 65 10.54 -9.92 15.13
C ASN A 65 9.37 -9.51 14.24
N LYS A 66 8.54 -8.62 14.75
CA LYS A 66 7.44 -7.99 14.02
C LYS A 66 7.65 -6.49 14.06
N LEU A 67 7.82 -5.89 12.90
CA LEU A 67 8.10 -4.47 12.73
C LEU A 67 6.93 -3.85 11.97
N SER A 68 6.52 -2.66 12.39
CA SER A 68 5.47 -1.91 11.70
C SER A 68 5.66 -0.42 11.90
N SER A 69 5.13 0.36 10.96
CA SER A 69 4.94 1.79 11.15
C SER A 69 3.56 2.17 10.65
N ASP A 70 2.84 2.91 11.49
CA ASP A 70 1.74 3.75 11.03
C ASP A 70 2.34 4.95 10.31
N ILE A 71 1.89 5.18 9.08
CA ILE A 71 2.37 6.25 8.21
C ILE A 71 1.40 7.43 8.27
N SER A 72 0.14 7.18 8.62
CA SER A 72 -0.99 8.13 8.59
C SER A 72 -0.75 9.35 9.47
N GLN A 73 0.01 9.19 10.58
CA GLN A 73 0.36 10.30 11.48
C GLN A 73 1.50 11.19 10.95
N LEU A 74 2.23 10.74 9.93
CA LEU A 74 3.43 11.39 9.41
C LEU A 74 3.20 12.05 8.05
N VAL A 75 2.00 11.91 7.48
CA VAL A 75 1.67 12.31 6.11
C VAL A 75 0.36 13.07 6.07
N ALA A 76 0.10 13.75 4.96
CA ALA A 76 -1.22 14.33 4.71
C ALA A 76 -2.25 13.21 4.54
N ASP A 77 -3.49 13.48 4.94
CA ASP A 77 -4.64 12.59 4.76
C ASP A 77 -4.65 11.96 3.35
N ILE A 78 -4.78 10.64 3.28
CA ILE A 78 -4.82 9.88 2.03
C ILE A 78 -6.28 9.59 1.67
N TYR A 79 -6.71 10.03 0.49
CA TYR A 79 -8.09 9.91 0.04
C TYR A 79 -8.27 8.81 -1.00
N LEU A 80 -9.38 8.08 -0.90
CA LEU A 80 -9.78 7.04 -1.84
C LEU A 80 -9.76 7.53 -3.31
N SER A 81 -10.17 8.78 -3.55
CA SER A 81 -10.23 9.39 -4.88
C SER A 81 -8.86 9.59 -5.55
N ASP A 82 -7.76 9.51 -4.80
CA ASP A 82 -6.43 9.80 -5.37
C ASP A 82 -5.88 8.62 -6.17
N HIS A 83 -6.38 7.41 -5.92
CA HIS A 83 -5.97 6.14 -6.53
C HIS A 83 -4.49 5.75 -6.38
N LYS A 84 -3.64 6.66 -5.89
CA LYS A 84 -2.23 6.44 -5.66
C LYS A 84 -1.67 7.37 -4.60
N TYR A 85 -0.63 6.89 -3.93
CA TYR A 85 0.16 7.64 -2.97
C TYR A 85 1.65 7.39 -3.17
N LYS A 86 2.46 8.43 -2.97
CA LYS A 86 3.93 8.37 -3.08
C LYS A 86 4.53 8.24 -1.69
N PHE A 87 4.99 7.05 -1.36
CA PHE A 87 5.55 6.71 -0.07
C PHE A 87 7.08 6.76 -0.09
N ARG A 88 7.69 7.24 1.01
CA ARG A 88 9.13 7.16 1.24
C ARG A 88 9.38 6.61 2.65
N PHE A 89 10.35 5.71 2.79
CA PHE A 89 10.75 5.08 4.06
C PHE A 89 11.49 6.04 5.00
N GLN A 90 10.90 7.19 5.31
CA GLN A 90 11.48 8.16 6.24
C GLN A 90 11.60 7.51 7.63
N ASN A 91 12.80 7.58 8.22
CA ASN A 91 13.12 7.07 9.56
C ASN A 91 12.85 5.58 9.83
N SER A 92 12.38 4.82 8.83
CA SER A 92 12.13 3.38 8.93
C SER A 92 13.39 2.55 8.67
N LYS A 93 14.39 3.14 8.00
CA LYS A 93 15.63 2.45 7.59
C LYS A 93 16.37 1.83 8.78
N SER A 94 16.57 2.59 9.86
CA SER A 94 17.27 2.13 11.06
C SER A 94 16.54 0.98 11.78
N MET A 95 15.21 0.91 11.68
CA MET A 95 14.41 -0.18 12.23
C MET A 95 14.54 -1.47 11.40
N LEU A 96 14.70 -1.35 10.09
CA LEU A 96 14.78 -2.48 9.16
C LEU A 96 16.22 -2.97 8.94
N GLU A 97 17.21 -2.08 9.03
CA GLU A 97 18.65 -2.33 8.84
C GLU A 97 19.19 -3.57 9.59
N PRO A 98 18.86 -3.80 10.87
CA PRO A 98 19.34 -4.99 11.60
C PRO A 98 18.91 -6.33 10.99
N PHE A 99 17.94 -6.31 10.08
CA PHE A 99 17.36 -7.48 9.43
C PHE A 99 17.57 -7.48 7.91
N ALA A 100 18.43 -6.62 7.37
CA ALA A 100 18.61 -6.40 5.93
C ALA A 100 18.71 -7.71 5.13
N ASP A 101 19.62 -8.63 5.52
CA ASP A 101 19.78 -9.93 4.85
C ASP A 101 18.50 -10.76 4.81
N LYS A 102 17.75 -10.80 5.92
CA LYS A 102 16.50 -11.58 6.01
C LYS A 102 15.39 -10.96 5.18
N ILE A 103 15.34 -9.63 5.13
CA ILE A 103 14.33 -8.90 4.37
C ILE A 103 14.63 -8.95 2.87
N ALA A 104 15.90 -8.82 2.46
CA ALA A 104 16.29 -8.85 1.06
C ALA A 104 16.13 -10.23 0.41
N THR A 105 16.22 -11.29 1.21
CA THR A 105 16.11 -12.68 0.72
C THR A 105 14.70 -13.26 0.82
N LYS A 106 13.76 -12.56 1.46
CA LYS A 106 12.38 -13.04 1.66
C LYS A 106 11.34 -12.01 1.22
N LYS A 107 10.16 -12.50 0.84
CA LYS A 107 8.98 -11.68 0.54
C LYS A 107 8.14 -11.47 1.80
N VAL A 108 8.67 -10.71 2.76
CA VAL A 108 8.11 -10.59 4.13
C VAL A 108 7.46 -9.25 4.42
N PHE A 109 7.48 -8.33 3.45
CA PHE A 109 7.01 -6.98 3.65
C PHE A 109 5.58 -6.81 3.10
N SER A 110 4.76 -6.07 3.83
CA SER A 110 3.35 -5.85 3.54
C SER A 110 2.94 -4.41 3.80
N PHE A 111 1.92 -3.97 3.08
CA PHE A 111 1.26 -2.70 3.24
C PHE A 111 -0.21 -2.93 3.57
N GLN A 112 -0.77 -2.05 4.38
CA GLN A 112 -2.15 -2.12 4.83
C GLN A 112 -2.83 -0.76 4.62
N ALA A 113 -4.06 -0.81 4.12
CA ALA A 113 -5.01 0.30 4.15
C ALA A 113 -6.14 -0.03 5.12
N VAL A 114 -6.49 0.91 6.00
CA VAL A 114 -7.55 0.76 7.00
C VAL A 114 -8.57 1.87 6.85
N PHE A 115 -9.81 1.50 6.54
CA PHE A 115 -10.95 2.40 6.49
C PHE A 115 -11.75 2.27 7.78
N THR A 116 -12.05 3.40 8.42
CA THR A 116 -12.85 3.48 9.64
C THR A 116 -14.24 4.03 9.34
N ASP A 117 -15.24 3.56 10.07
CA ASP A 117 -16.57 4.19 10.08
C ASP A 117 -16.53 5.38 11.05
N GLU A 118 -16.74 6.59 10.54
CA GLU A 118 -16.72 7.82 11.37
C GLU A 118 -17.85 7.85 12.42
N LYS A 119 -18.83 6.95 12.33
CA LYS A 119 -19.98 6.85 13.24
C LYS A 119 -19.90 5.64 14.16
N GLN A 120 -19.00 4.68 13.90
CA GLN A 120 -18.84 3.46 14.68
C GLN A 120 -17.35 3.07 14.76
N ASP A 121 -16.69 3.44 15.85
CA ASP A 121 -15.25 3.21 16.08
C ASP A 121 -14.80 1.75 15.91
N ASP A 122 -15.71 0.78 16.08
CA ASP A 122 -15.42 -0.66 16.02
C ASP A 122 -15.49 -1.26 14.60
N LEU A 123 -16.07 -0.54 13.62
CA LEU A 123 -16.14 -1.02 12.24
C LEU A 123 -14.91 -0.54 11.44
N GLN A 124 -14.02 -1.49 11.16
CA GLN A 124 -12.82 -1.26 10.35
C GLN A 124 -12.77 -2.23 9.18
N LEU A 125 -12.56 -1.72 7.97
CA LEU A 125 -12.21 -2.54 6.81
C LEU A 125 -10.72 -2.43 6.55
N GLN A 126 -10.06 -3.60 6.52
CA GLN A 126 -8.63 -3.69 6.33
C GLN A 126 -8.33 -4.39 5.01
N TYR A 127 -7.45 -3.79 4.23
CA TYR A 127 -6.99 -4.33 2.96
C TYR A 127 -5.48 -4.42 2.96
N TRP A 128 -4.98 -5.53 2.42
CA TRP A 128 -3.57 -5.87 2.47
C TRP A 128 -3.00 -6.05 1.08
N SER A 129 -1.80 -5.54 0.89
CA SER A 129 -0.96 -5.82 -0.25
C SER A 129 0.37 -6.35 0.29
N GLN A 130 0.75 -7.56 -0.09
CA GLN A 130 1.73 -8.35 0.67
C GLN A 130 2.80 -9.00 -0.22
N ASN A 131 3.80 -9.60 0.43
CA ASN A 131 4.86 -10.39 -0.18
C ASN A 131 5.84 -9.56 -1.02
N TYR A 132 6.23 -8.41 -0.50
CA TYR A 132 7.28 -7.59 -1.10
C TYR A 132 8.66 -7.95 -0.57
N THR A 133 9.64 -7.91 -1.47
CA THR A 133 11.07 -7.91 -1.14
C THR A 133 11.53 -6.45 -1.05
N ILE A 134 12.27 -6.12 0.00
CA ILE A 134 12.86 -4.79 0.17
C ILE A 134 14.37 -4.88 -0.04
N VAL A 135 14.96 -3.89 -0.71
CA VAL A 135 16.40 -3.76 -0.97
C VAL A 135 16.89 -2.36 -0.59
N GLY A 136 18.21 -2.16 -0.57
CA GLY A 136 18.83 -0.87 -0.23
C GLY A 136 18.90 -0.58 1.28
N LEU A 137 18.67 -1.60 2.10
CA LEU A 137 18.84 -1.52 3.56
C LEU A 137 20.32 -1.58 3.97
N ASP A 138 21.16 -2.21 3.15
CA ASP A 138 22.59 -2.36 3.43
C ASP A 138 23.23 -0.99 3.66
N LYS A 139 24.15 -0.92 4.61
CA LYS A 139 25.03 0.24 4.71
C LYS A 139 25.86 0.23 3.43
N LYS A 140 25.82 1.31 2.66
CA LYS A 140 27.01 1.62 1.88
C LYS A 140 28.13 1.75 2.91
N GLU A 141 29.05 0.80 2.91
CA GLU A 141 30.43 1.15 3.21
C GLU A 141 30.76 2.22 2.18
N ASP A 142 30.73 3.49 2.62
CA ASP A 142 31.45 4.51 1.88
C ASP A 142 32.91 4.04 1.86
N GLU A 143 33.30 3.57 0.69
CA GLU A 143 34.63 3.39 0.14
C GLU A 143 35.75 3.88 1.07
N ASN A 144 36.26 2.97 1.88
CA ASN A 144 37.67 3.00 2.20
C ASN A 144 38.41 2.55 0.94
N SER A 145 38.47 3.42 -0.08
CA SER A 145 39.45 3.28 -1.14
C SER A 145 40.71 3.94 -0.64
N GLU A 146 41.65 3.10 -0.22
CA GLU A 146 43.05 3.44 -0.04
C GLU A 146 43.51 4.31 -1.22
N ALA A 147 43.88 5.55 -0.94
CA ALA A 147 44.93 6.21 -1.70
C ALA A 147 46.18 6.12 -0.82
N ASP A 148 46.98 5.11 -1.14
CA ASP A 148 48.39 4.97 -0.80
C ASP A 148 49.18 6.28 -0.97
N LEU A 149 50.20 6.41 -0.09
CA LEU A 149 51.37 7.31 -0.04
C LEU A 149 51.31 8.50 0.93
#